data_AF-A0A0C2MHR5-F1
#
_entry.id   AF-A0A0C2MHR5-F1
#
_cell.length_a   1.000
_cell.length_b   1.000
_cell.length_c   1.000
_cell.angle_alpha   90.00
_cell.angle_beta   90.00
_cell.angle_gamma   90.00
#
_symmetry.space_group_name_H-M   'P 1'
#
loop_
_entity.id
_entity.type
_entity.pdbx_description
1 polymer ?
#
loop_
_entity_poly.entity_id
_entity_poly.type
_entity_poly.pdbx_seq_one_letter_code
_entity_poly.pdbx_strand_id
1 'polypeptide(L)'
;MHPALSEFSSLAFYKGIVKNGVTIADRTDENIWFEWPVEDRPTVFYCSYGIEQPSPSGTSFVNHKEVDAVKMFVEKLIDAGAKGSQIGIITPYDGQRSRIDDLIVKRYRNKFGVNPYSEIEVANVHPFQGREKDFIIISCVRSNCDNNIGFLRDSRILNVAITRAR
;
A
#
# COMPACT_ATOMS: atom_id res chain seq x y z
N MET A 1 10.43 -9.68 -6.11
CA MET A 1 9.88 -9.39 -4.78
C MET A 1 10.44 -10.37 -3.77
N HIS A 2 10.43 -10.04 -2.48
CA HIS A 2 10.77 -10.97 -1.40
C HIS A 2 9.98 -12.29 -1.52
N PRO A 3 10.58 -13.48 -1.33
CA PRO A 3 9.89 -14.77 -1.49
C PRO A 3 8.56 -14.90 -0.74
N ALA A 4 8.46 -14.35 0.47
CA ALA A 4 7.21 -14.35 1.25
C ALA A 4 6.07 -13.54 0.60
N LEU A 5 6.38 -12.55 -0.25
CA LEU A 5 5.38 -11.73 -0.94
C LEU A 5 4.88 -12.41 -2.23
N SER A 6 5.74 -13.19 -2.91
CA SER A 6 5.37 -13.88 -4.15
C SER A 6 4.53 -15.14 -3.93
N GLU A 7 4.65 -15.76 -2.75
CA GLU A 7 4.04 -17.04 -2.40
C GLU A 7 2.53 -17.08 -2.71
N PHE A 8 1.76 -16.16 -2.14
CA PHE A 8 0.30 -16.12 -2.33
C PHE A 8 -0.07 -15.90 -3.80
N SER A 9 0.59 -14.94 -4.47
CA SER A 9 0.29 -14.63 -5.87
C SER A 9 0.57 -15.82 -6.79
N SER A 10 1.74 -16.48 -6.60
CA SER A 10 2.13 -17.67 -7.35
C SER A 10 1.10 -18.78 -7.22
N LEU A 11 0.68 -19.10 -6.00
CA LEU A 11 -0.30 -20.16 -5.73
C LEU A 11 -1.70 -19.81 -6.25
N ALA A 12 -2.20 -18.61 -5.92
CA ALA A 12 -3.58 -18.22 -6.20
C ALA A 12 -3.84 -17.92 -7.68
N PHE A 13 -2.87 -17.35 -8.40
CA PHE A 13 -3.06 -16.86 -9.77
C PHE A 13 -2.25 -17.60 -10.83
N TYR A 14 -1.18 -18.30 -10.44
CA TYR A 14 -0.25 -18.93 -11.38
C TYR A 14 0.00 -20.42 -11.11
N LYS A 15 -0.86 -21.08 -10.31
CA LYS A 15 -0.75 -22.53 -10.02
C LYS A 15 0.62 -22.95 -9.43
N GLY A 16 1.30 -22.03 -8.75
CA GLY A 16 2.60 -22.27 -8.13
C GLY A 16 3.79 -22.33 -9.09
N ILE A 17 3.64 -21.97 -10.37
CA ILE A 17 4.73 -22.10 -11.36
C ILE A 17 5.75 -20.96 -11.30
N VAL A 18 5.41 -19.85 -10.63
CA VAL A 18 6.31 -18.69 -10.52
C VAL A 18 7.39 -19.01 -9.51
N LYS A 19 8.65 -18.98 -9.97
CA LYS A 19 9.84 -19.22 -9.15
C LYS A 19 10.46 -17.89 -8.71
N ASN A 20 11.12 -17.91 -7.55
CA ASN A 20 11.87 -16.76 -7.06
C ASN A 20 13.26 -16.73 -7.71
N GLY A 21 13.57 -15.63 -8.40
CA GLY A 21 14.91 -15.36 -8.93
C GLY A 21 15.81 -14.57 -7.96
N VAL A 22 15.31 -14.29 -6.76
CA VAL A 22 15.97 -13.53 -5.70
C VAL A 22 15.75 -14.23 -4.36
N THR A 23 16.69 -14.08 -3.45
CA THR A 23 16.67 -14.65 -2.11
C THR A 23 16.03 -13.68 -1.10
N ILE A 24 15.88 -14.14 0.14
CA ILE A 24 15.49 -13.28 1.27
C ILE A 24 16.53 -12.16 1.46
N ALA A 25 17.83 -12.51 1.47
CA ALA A 25 18.92 -11.56 1.64
C ALA A 25 18.94 -10.47 0.54
N ASP A 26 18.62 -10.81 -0.71
CA ASP A 26 18.52 -9.84 -1.82
C ASP A 26 17.36 -8.83 -1.66
N ARG A 27 16.49 -9.04 -0.66
CA ARG A 27 15.28 -8.26 -0.39
C ARG A 27 15.18 -7.79 1.07
N THR A 28 16.31 -7.81 1.77
CA THR A 28 16.45 -7.22 3.10
C THR A 28 17.40 -6.03 2.99
N ASP A 29 16.97 -4.85 3.47
CA ASP A 29 17.84 -3.68 3.61
C ASP A 29 18.21 -3.51 5.08
N GLU A 30 19.50 -3.75 5.41
CA GLU A 30 20.02 -3.65 6.77
C GLU A 30 19.95 -2.23 7.34
N ASN A 31 19.77 -1.21 6.51
CA ASN A 31 19.63 0.17 6.94
C ASN A 31 18.19 0.53 7.30
N ILE A 32 17.21 -0.32 6.98
CA ILE A 32 15.80 -0.07 7.25
C ILE A 32 15.30 -1.04 8.31
N TRP A 33 15.15 -0.55 9.53
CA TRP A 33 14.67 -1.35 10.65
C TRP A 33 13.17 -1.15 10.87
N PHE A 34 12.36 -2.05 10.31
CA PHE A 34 10.91 -2.08 10.52
C PHE A 34 10.51 -3.37 11.24
N GLU A 35 9.82 -3.23 12.37
CA GLU A 35 9.34 -4.37 13.16
C GLU A 35 8.10 -5.00 12.50
N TRP A 36 8.33 -6.05 11.71
CA TRP A 36 7.26 -6.84 11.10
C TRP A 36 6.59 -7.74 12.13
N PRO A 37 5.27 -7.99 12.04
CA PRO A 37 4.56 -8.85 13.00
C PRO A 37 5.05 -10.31 13.01
N VAL A 38 5.63 -10.76 11.89
CA VAL A 38 6.21 -12.09 11.74
C VAL A 38 7.62 -11.90 11.18
N GLU A 39 8.60 -12.49 11.87
CA GLU A 39 9.99 -12.50 11.46
C GLU A 39 10.12 -13.09 10.03
N ASP A 40 11.02 -12.51 9.22
CA ASP A 40 11.27 -12.89 7.82
C ASP A 40 10.05 -12.83 6.87
N ARG A 41 8.94 -12.21 7.29
CA ARG A 41 7.78 -11.97 6.42
C ARG A 41 7.47 -10.47 6.39
N PRO A 42 7.98 -9.71 5.40
CA PRO A 42 7.79 -8.27 5.31
C PRO A 42 6.40 -7.89 4.81
N THR A 43 5.36 -8.35 5.51
CA THR A 43 3.96 -8.13 5.14
C THR A 43 3.07 -8.11 6.38
N VAL A 44 2.01 -7.30 6.32
CA VAL A 44 0.99 -7.23 7.37
C VAL A 44 -0.35 -6.89 6.73
N PHE A 45 -1.41 -7.55 7.18
CA PHE A 45 -2.78 -7.13 6.92
C PHE A 45 -3.30 -6.39 8.15
N TYR A 46 -3.40 -5.06 8.07
CA TYR A 46 -3.88 -4.24 9.17
C TYR A 46 -5.40 -4.09 9.11
N CYS A 47 -6.10 -4.68 10.09
CA CYS A 47 -7.56 -4.60 10.19
C CYS A 47 -8.01 -3.22 10.68
N SER A 48 -8.51 -2.39 9.77
CA SER A 48 -9.14 -1.11 10.08
C SER A 48 -10.67 -1.24 10.13
N TYR A 49 -11.29 -0.87 11.25
CA TYR A 49 -12.75 -0.94 11.44
C TYR A 49 -13.46 0.38 11.08
N GLY A 50 -12.96 1.08 10.05
CA GLY A 50 -13.60 2.28 9.51
C GLY A 50 -14.84 1.97 8.67
N ILE A 51 -15.68 2.97 8.45
CA ILE A 51 -16.86 2.88 7.55
C ILE A 51 -16.58 3.75 6.32
N GLU A 52 -16.93 3.25 5.13
CA GLU A 52 -16.80 4.01 3.89
C GLU A 52 -17.76 5.20 3.83
N GLN A 53 -17.33 6.29 3.19
CA GLN A 53 -18.14 7.46 2.92
C GLN A 53 -18.03 7.82 1.43
N PRO A 54 -19.10 8.33 0.79
CA PRO A 54 -18.99 8.90 -0.54
C PRO A 54 -17.99 10.05 -0.55
N SER A 55 -17.19 10.15 -1.61
CA SER A 55 -16.34 11.33 -1.83
C SER A 55 -17.21 12.58 -2.07
N PRO A 56 -16.65 13.81 -1.94
CA PRO A 56 -17.37 15.03 -2.26
C PRO A 56 -17.92 15.09 -3.70
N SER A 57 -17.30 14.35 -4.63
CA SER A 57 -17.79 14.21 -6.02
C SER A 57 -19.02 13.30 -6.16
N GLY A 58 -19.37 12.52 -5.12
CA GLY A 58 -20.46 11.54 -5.13
C GLY A 58 -20.18 10.27 -5.96
N THR A 59 -19.05 10.20 -6.66
CA THR A 59 -18.71 9.13 -7.62
C THR A 59 -17.62 8.18 -7.15
N SER A 60 -17.09 8.39 -5.95
CA SER A 60 -16.01 7.58 -5.37
C SER A 60 -16.24 7.37 -3.87
N PHE A 61 -15.33 6.65 -3.23
CA PHE A 61 -15.39 6.36 -1.79
C PHE A 61 -14.11 6.79 -1.08
N VAL A 62 -14.26 7.11 0.20
CA VAL A 62 -13.19 7.47 1.13
C VAL A 62 -13.42 6.71 2.42
N ASN A 63 -12.35 6.24 3.05
CA ASN A 63 -12.39 5.68 4.40
C ASN A 63 -11.35 6.39 5.25
N HIS A 64 -11.82 7.31 6.11
CA HIS A 64 -10.95 8.17 6.91
C HIS A 64 -10.07 7.39 7.90
N LYS A 65 -10.58 6.30 8.49
CA LYS A 65 -9.78 5.46 9.39
C LYS A 65 -8.67 4.73 8.66
N GLU A 66 -8.91 4.30 7.42
CA GLU A 66 -7.82 3.78 6.59
C GLU A 66 -6.80 4.86 6.22
N VAL A 67 -7.22 6.11 5.95
CA VAL A 67 -6.26 7.21 5.70
C VAL A 67 -5.36 7.44 6.92
N ASP A 68 -5.92 7.40 8.13
CA ASP A 68 -5.14 7.52 9.38
C ASP A 68 -4.14 6.36 9.52
N ALA A 69 -4.57 5.13 9.20
CA ALA A 69 -3.70 3.97 9.24
C ALA A 69 -2.57 4.05 8.19
N VAL A 70 -2.88 4.48 6.97
CA VAL A 70 -1.89 4.73 5.91
C VAL A 70 -0.86 5.75 6.39
N LYS A 71 -1.31 6.86 6.98
CA LYS A 71 -0.41 7.87 7.54
C LYS A 71 0.51 7.28 8.61
N MET A 72 -0.02 6.50 9.54
CA MET A 72 0.76 5.84 10.58
C MET A 72 1.84 4.92 9.98
N PHE A 73 1.53 4.13 8.96
CA PHE A 73 2.51 3.26 8.32
C PHE A 73 3.57 4.03 7.53
N VAL A 74 3.18 5.10 6.84
CA VAL A 74 4.13 6.02 6.18
C VAL A 74 5.11 6.60 7.19
N GLU A 75 4.60 7.12 8.31
CA GLU A 75 5.43 7.67 9.39
C GLU A 75 6.42 6.63 9.91
N LYS A 76 5.94 5.43 10.25
CA LYS A 76 6.81 4.33 10.71
C LYS A 76 7.87 3.90 9.70
N LEU A 77 7.55 3.85 8.41
CA LEU A 77 8.51 3.48 7.36
C LEU A 77 9.60 4.55 7.19
N ILE A 78 9.21 5.82 7.20
CA ILE A 78 10.16 6.94 7.11
C ILE A 78 11.05 6.98 8.36
N ASP A 79 10.47 6.81 9.55
CA ASP A 79 11.21 6.74 10.82
C ASP A 79 12.17 5.53 10.86
N ALA A 80 11.81 4.43 10.19
CA ALA A 80 12.65 3.25 10.02
C ALA A 80 13.81 3.46 9.02
N GLY A 81 13.84 4.58 8.28
CA GLY A 81 14.91 4.92 7.34
C GLY A 81 14.53 4.85 5.86
N ALA A 82 13.30 4.48 5.53
CA ALA A 82 12.84 4.50 4.14
C ALA A 82 12.75 5.95 3.62
N LYS A 83 12.97 6.12 2.31
CA LYS A 83 12.75 7.39 1.61
C LYS A 83 11.36 7.43 1.01
N GLY A 84 10.77 8.63 0.88
CA GLY A 84 9.46 8.79 0.24
C GLY A 84 9.39 8.16 -1.16
N SER A 85 10.47 8.29 -1.95
CA SER A 85 10.60 7.69 -3.29
C SER A 85 10.53 6.15 -3.30
N GLN A 86 10.81 5.48 -2.18
CA GLN A 86 10.73 4.03 -2.01
C GLN A 86 9.33 3.54 -1.64
N ILE A 87 8.40 4.44 -1.32
CA ILE A 87 7.06 4.11 -0.84
C ILE A 87 6.03 4.40 -1.95
N GLY A 88 5.17 3.41 -2.20
CA GLY A 88 3.97 3.57 -3.02
C GLY A 88 2.71 3.29 -2.21
N ILE A 89 1.66 4.06 -2.47
CA ILE A 89 0.33 3.87 -1.88
C ILE A 89 -0.65 3.60 -3.02
N ILE A 90 -1.30 2.44 -2.95
CA ILE A 90 -2.26 1.98 -3.95
C ILE A 90 -3.66 1.96 -3.32
N THR A 91 -4.63 2.51 -4.03
CA THR A 91 -6.04 2.43 -3.62
C THR A 91 -6.98 2.35 -4.83
N PRO A 92 -8.09 1.60 -4.79
CA PRO A 92 -8.97 1.47 -5.95
C PRO A 92 -9.85 2.70 -6.22
N TYR A 93 -9.91 3.67 -5.30
CA TYR A 93 -10.87 4.77 -5.36
C TYR A 93 -10.17 6.14 -5.42
N ASP A 94 -10.52 6.93 -6.44
CA ASP A 94 -9.98 8.28 -6.63
C ASP A 94 -10.24 9.23 -5.45
N GLY A 95 -11.39 9.08 -4.76
CA GLY A 95 -11.68 9.82 -3.55
C GLY A 95 -10.63 9.58 -2.47
N GLN A 96 -10.32 8.31 -2.21
CA GLN A 96 -9.28 7.91 -1.26
C GLN A 96 -7.89 8.37 -1.71
N ARG A 97 -7.56 8.18 -2.99
CA ARG A 97 -6.28 8.62 -3.57
C ARG A 97 -6.06 10.11 -3.33
N SER A 98 -7.03 10.94 -3.71
CA SER A 98 -6.95 12.39 -3.53
C SER A 98 -6.84 12.77 -2.05
N ARG A 99 -7.56 12.06 -1.17
CA ARG A 99 -7.53 12.36 0.27
C ARG A 99 -6.18 12.06 0.90
N ILE A 100 -5.56 10.92 0.54
CA ILE A 100 -4.21 10.53 0.97
C ILE A 100 -3.18 11.54 0.43
N ASP A 101 -3.24 11.84 -0.86
CA ASP A 101 -2.34 12.79 -1.53
C ASP A 101 -2.39 14.18 -0.87
N ASP A 102 -3.58 14.69 -0.59
CA ASP A 102 -3.72 16.01 0.02
C ASP A 102 -3.29 16.04 1.50
N LEU A 103 -3.68 15.04 2.30
CA LEU A 103 -3.41 15.04 3.75
C LEU A 103 -1.99 14.63 4.11
N ILE A 104 -1.41 13.69 3.37
CA ILE A 104 -0.12 13.08 3.71
C ILE A 104 0.95 13.70 2.83
N VAL A 105 0.82 13.57 1.50
CA VAL A 105 1.89 13.95 0.57
C VAL A 105 2.07 15.46 0.46
N LYS A 106 0.99 16.25 0.36
CA LYS A 106 1.13 17.70 0.09
C LYS A 106 1.27 18.56 1.35
N ARG A 107 0.43 18.31 2.36
CA ARG A 107 0.27 19.21 3.51
C ARG A 107 1.27 18.98 4.63
N TYR A 108 1.91 17.81 4.71
CA TYR A 108 2.83 17.53 5.79
C TYR A 108 4.12 18.35 5.69
N ARG A 109 4.57 18.91 6.82
CA ARG A 109 5.86 19.57 6.97
C ARG A 109 6.40 19.23 8.35
N ASN A 110 7.67 18.82 8.42
CA ASN A 110 8.34 18.63 9.70
C ASN A 110 8.73 19.99 10.33
N LYS A 111 9.33 19.96 11.52
CA LYS A 111 9.75 21.16 12.26
C LYS A 111 10.74 22.06 11.51
N PHE A 112 11.39 21.55 10.46
CA PHE A 112 12.34 22.27 9.62
C PHE A 112 11.73 22.72 8.28
N GLY A 113 10.42 22.55 8.08
CA GLY A 113 9.75 22.88 6.83
C GLY A 113 10.04 21.92 5.68
N VAL A 114 10.72 20.80 5.95
CA VAL A 114 10.98 19.75 4.95
C VAL A 114 9.81 18.77 4.93
N ASN A 115 9.46 18.31 3.73
CA ASN A 115 8.43 17.31 3.54
C ASN A 115 9.06 15.97 3.10
N PRO A 116 9.32 15.04 4.04
CA PRO A 116 9.86 13.73 3.68
C PRO A 116 8.88 12.87 2.84
N TYR A 117 7.60 13.26 2.76
CA TYR A 117 6.56 12.51 2.08
C TYR A 117 6.33 12.96 0.64
N SER A 118 7.00 14.02 0.17
CA SER A 118 6.72 14.64 -1.14
C SER A 118 6.97 13.74 -2.34
N GLU A 119 7.83 12.73 -2.19
CA GLU A 119 8.17 11.76 -3.25
C GLU A 119 7.35 10.47 -3.18
N ILE A 120 6.43 10.35 -2.20
CA ILE A 120 5.55 9.19 -2.09
C ILE A 120 4.57 9.19 -3.26
N GLU A 121 4.50 8.06 -3.95
CA GLU A 121 3.60 7.90 -5.08
C GLU A 121 2.24 7.39 -4.61
N VAL A 122 1.16 8.14 -4.86
CA VAL A 122 -0.22 7.74 -4.53
C VAL A 122 -1.02 7.57 -5.81
N ALA A 123 -1.48 6.36 -6.07
CA ALA A 123 -2.09 6.03 -7.36
C ALA A 123 -3.21 4.99 -7.24
N ASN A 124 -4.05 4.97 -8.27
CA ASN A 124 -5.00 3.89 -8.44
C ASN A 124 -4.31 2.64 -9.00
N VAL A 125 -4.94 1.48 -8.85
CA VAL A 125 -4.34 0.19 -9.26
C VAL A 125 -3.97 0.17 -10.75
N HIS A 126 -4.84 0.69 -11.63
CA HIS A 126 -4.59 0.64 -13.09
C HIS A 126 -3.33 1.42 -13.52
N PRO A 127 -3.13 2.70 -13.11
CA PRO A 127 -1.88 3.40 -13.37
C PRO A 127 -0.61 2.71 -12.84
N PHE A 128 -0.70 1.92 -11.78
CA PHE A 128 0.47 1.29 -11.15
C PHE A 128 0.96 0.02 -11.87
N GLN A 129 0.27 -0.43 -12.92
CA GLN A 129 0.70 -1.60 -13.68
C GLN A 129 2.07 -1.33 -14.34
N GLY A 130 3.04 -2.21 -14.06
CA GLY A 130 4.41 -2.09 -14.58
C GLY A 130 5.33 -1.18 -13.77
N ARG A 131 4.84 -0.56 -12.69
CA ARG A 131 5.66 0.14 -11.71
C ARG A 131 5.91 -0.72 -10.47
N GLU A 132 7.01 -0.46 -9.78
CA GLU A 132 7.39 -1.15 -8.55
C GLU A 132 7.95 -0.14 -7.54
N LYS A 133 7.79 -0.45 -6.25
CA LYS A 133 8.37 0.30 -5.13
C LYS A 133 8.94 -0.70 -4.12
N ASP A 134 9.85 -0.26 -3.27
CA ASP A 134 10.37 -1.13 -2.20
C ASP A 134 9.27 -1.43 -1.18
N PHE A 135 8.48 -0.42 -0.79
CA PHE A 135 7.34 -0.58 0.11
C PHE A 135 6.03 -0.20 -0.58
N ILE A 136 5.00 -1.03 -0.41
CA ILE A 136 3.64 -0.76 -0.91
C ILE A 136 2.65 -0.82 0.24
N ILE A 137 1.83 0.22 0.36
CA ILE A 137 0.66 0.25 1.25
C ILE A 137 -0.59 0.19 0.38
N ILE A 138 -1.48 -0.77 0.63
CA ILE A 138 -2.74 -0.92 -0.09
C ILE A 138 -3.90 -0.49 0.83
N SER A 139 -4.68 0.51 0.41
CA SER A 139 -5.92 0.91 1.09
C SER A 139 -7.13 0.39 0.32
N CYS A 140 -7.89 -0.51 0.94
CA CYS A 140 -9.02 -1.24 0.35
C CYS A 140 -10.31 -0.41 0.32
N VAL A 141 -10.47 0.54 1.25
CA VAL A 141 -11.56 1.52 1.38
C VAL A 141 -12.91 0.93 1.79
N ARG A 142 -13.36 -0.11 1.09
CA ARG A 142 -14.73 -0.60 1.20
C ARG A 142 -15.03 -1.23 2.56
N SER A 143 -16.06 -0.71 3.21
CA SER A 143 -16.60 -1.18 4.49
C SER A 143 -18.04 -0.69 4.61
N ASN A 144 -18.99 -1.59 4.32
CA ASN A 144 -20.43 -1.32 4.22
C ASN A 144 -21.24 -2.55 4.65
N CYS A 145 -22.51 -2.34 5.02
CA CYS A 145 -23.40 -3.41 5.48
C CYS A 145 -23.76 -4.44 4.40
N ASP A 146 -23.61 -4.08 3.12
CA ASP A 146 -23.93 -4.95 1.99
C ASP A 146 -22.79 -5.89 1.59
N ASN A 147 -21.67 -5.89 2.33
CA ASN A 147 -20.44 -6.63 2.02
C ASN A 147 -19.94 -6.41 0.57
N ASN A 148 -20.17 -5.21 0.04
CA ASN A 148 -19.77 -4.86 -1.32
C ASN A 148 -18.31 -4.40 -1.33
N ILE A 149 -17.43 -5.27 -1.84
CA ILE A 149 -15.98 -5.00 -1.96
C ILE A 149 -15.59 -4.25 -3.25
N GLY A 150 -16.57 -3.93 -4.11
CA GLY A 150 -16.36 -3.16 -5.35
C GLY A 150 -15.27 -3.72 -6.26
N PHE A 151 -14.27 -2.90 -6.58
CA PHE A 151 -13.17 -3.25 -7.50
C PHE A 151 -12.37 -4.48 -7.05
N LEU A 152 -12.32 -4.77 -5.75
CA LEU A 152 -11.61 -5.96 -5.24
C LEU A 152 -12.31 -7.28 -5.58
N ARG A 153 -13.51 -7.25 -6.18
CA ARG A 153 -14.14 -8.45 -6.77
C ARG A 153 -13.34 -8.98 -7.97
N ASP A 154 -12.62 -8.11 -8.67
CA ASP A 154 -11.75 -8.54 -9.76
C ASP A 154 -10.40 -9.02 -9.19
N SER A 155 -10.25 -10.34 -9.17
CA SER A 155 -9.03 -11.02 -8.73
C SER A 155 -7.75 -10.55 -9.44
N ARG A 156 -7.85 -10.05 -10.68
CA ARG A 156 -6.72 -9.52 -11.45
C ARG A 156 -6.21 -8.20 -10.86
N ILE A 157 -7.14 -7.36 -10.39
CA ILE A 157 -6.82 -6.07 -9.74
C ILE A 157 -6.06 -6.34 -8.44
N LEU A 158 -6.53 -7.31 -7.64
CA LEU A 158 -5.84 -7.73 -6.42
C LEU A 158 -4.42 -8.22 -6.73
N ASN A 159 -4.28 -9.12 -7.71
CA ASN A 159 -2.98 -9.67 -8.09
C ASN A 159 -1.99 -8.57 -8.53
N VAL A 160 -2.45 -7.60 -9.32
CA VAL A 160 -1.61 -6.46 -9.70
C VAL A 160 -1.17 -5.70 -8.45
N ALA A 161 -2.08 -5.35 -7.54
CA ALA A 161 -1.77 -4.54 -6.37
C ALA A 161 -0.74 -5.19 -5.43
N ILE A 162 -0.89 -6.49 -5.14
CA ILE A 162 0.01 -7.20 -4.20
C ILE A 162 1.38 -7.56 -4.82
N THR A 163 1.55 -7.41 -6.14
CA THR A 163 2.81 -7.73 -6.83
C THR A 163 3.66 -6.49 -7.17
N ARG A 164 3.38 -5.34 -6.55
CA ARG A 164 4.12 -4.09 -6.82
C ARG A 164 5.29 -3.83 -5.86
N ALA A 165 5.36 -4.56 -4.73
CA ALA A 165 6.41 -4.43 -3.73
C ALA A 165 7.63 -5.27 -4.10
N ARG A 166 8.83 -4.78 -3.75
CA ARG A 166 10.09 -5.48 -3.99
C ARG A 166 10.57 -6.19 -2.74
#